data_AF-A0A2P4PUV5-F1
#
_entry.id   AF-A0A2P4PUV5-F1
#
_cell.length_a   1.000
_cell.length_b   1.000
_cell.length_c   1.000
_cell.angle_alpha   90.00
_cell.angle_beta   90.00
_cell.angle_gamma   90.00
#
_symmetry.space_group_name_H-M   'P 1'
#
loop_
_entity.id
_entity.type
_entity.pdbx_description
1 polymer ?
#
loop_
_entity_poly.entity_id
_entity_poly.type
_entity_poly.pdbx_seq_one_letter_code
_entity_poly.pdbx_strand_id
1 'polypeptide(L)'
;DLISDLQDAHRSGQVHQNFHSGNILRNNYLYHISDFGLFGSANESDNKICGVLPYIAPEVLIGKPYTSSSDIYSFGVIMVELSSGYPPFHN
;
A
#
# COMPACT_ATOMS: atom_id res chain seq x y z
N ASP A 1 7.76 10.27 -8.10
CA ASP A 1 6.36 10.00 -8.47
C ASP A 1 5.65 9.25 -7.36
N LEU A 2 5.91 7.95 -7.13
CA LEU A 2 5.20 7.15 -6.12
C LEU A 2 5.19 7.74 -4.70
N ILE A 3 6.34 8.23 -4.20
CA ILE A 3 6.40 8.87 -2.87
C ILE A 3 5.55 10.14 -2.82
N SER A 4 5.52 10.89 -3.92
CA SER A 4 4.72 12.13 -4.03
C SER A 4 3.23 11.80 -4.02
N ASP A 5 2.79 10.84 -4.84
CA ASP A 5 1.40 10.36 -4.88
C ASP A 5 0.95 9.88 -3.50
N LEU A 6 1.78 9.09 -2.82
CA LEU A 6 1.47 8.57 -1.50
C LEU A 6 1.41 9.68 -0.43
N GLN A 7 2.35 10.64 -0.50
CA GLN A 7 2.35 11.80 0.39
C GLN A 7 1.09 12.66 0.21
N ASP A 8 0.65 12.87 -1.03
CA ASP A 8 -0.53 13.68 -1.32
C ASP A 8 -1.82 12.97 -0.84
N ALA A 9 -1.91 11.64 -0.99
CA ALA A 9 -2.99 10.85 -0.40
C ALA A 9 -2.98 10.91 1.14
N HIS A 10 -1.82 10.78 1.77
CA HIS A 10 -1.73 10.87 3.24
C HIS A 10 -2.11 12.27 3.74
N ARG A 11 -1.76 13.33 3.02
CA ARG A 11 -2.17 14.71 3.32
C ARG A 11 -3.67 14.94 3.15
N SER A 12 -4.34 14.22 2.25
CA SER A 12 -5.80 14.24 2.11
C SER A 12 -6.52 13.38 3.15
N GLY A 13 -5.79 12.72 4.06
CA GLY A 13 -6.33 11.83 5.08
C GLY A 13 -6.69 10.43 4.56
N GLN A 14 -6.25 10.09 3.33
CA GLN A 14 -6.48 8.79 2.73
C GLN A 14 -5.31 7.85 3.01
N VAL A 15 -5.60 6.68 3.55
CA VAL A 15 -4.67 5.55 3.63
C VAL A 15 -5.05 4.58 2.52
N HIS A 16 -4.08 4.08 1.77
CA HIS A 16 -4.33 3.24 0.60
C HIS A 16 -4.77 1.83 0.97
N GLN A 17 -4.15 1.22 2.00
CA GLN A 17 -4.46 -0.11 2.56
C GLN A 17 -4.12 -1.31 1.67
N ASN A 18 -4.10 -1.14 0.34
CA ASN A 18 -3.77 -2.18 -0.64
C ASN A 18 -2.61 -1.76 -1.55
N PHE A 19 -1.58 -1.12 -1.00
CA PHE A 19 -0.46 -0.67 -1.82
C PHE A 19 0.49 -1.84 -2.12
N HIS A 20 0.65 -2.20 -3.40
CA HIS A 20 1.56 -3.24 -3.87
C HIS A 20 1.99 -2.96 -5.31
N SER A 21 2.99 -3.68 -5.82
CA SER A 21 3.53 -3.46 -7.17
C SER A 21 2.49 -3.60 -8.28
N GLY A 22 1.53 -4.50 -8.13
CA GLY A 22 0.38 -4.63 -9.04
C GLY A 22 -0.54 -3.39 -9.17
N ASN A 23 -0.49 -2.44 -8.22
CA ASN A 23 -1.26 -1.18 -8.26
C ASN A 23 -0.37 0.02 -8.63
N ILE A 24 0.80 -0.23 -9.21
CA ILE A 24 1.64 0.80 -9.81
C ILE A 24 1.38 0.82 -11.31
N LEU A 25 0.77 1.91 -11.78
CA LEU A 25 0.56 2.15 -13.18
C LEU A 25 1.69 3.02 -13.73
N ARG A 26 2.03 2.82 -15.01
CA ARG A 26 3.02 3.65 -15.70
C ARG A 26 2.34 4.40 -16.84
N ASN A 27 2.46 5.72 -16.84
CA ASN A 27 2.06 6.58 -17.95
C ASN A 27 3.29 7.31 -18.50
N ASN A 28 3.74 6.92 -19.70
CA ASN A 28 4.98 7.40 -20.31
C ASN A 28 6.21 7.18 -19.41
N TYR A 29 6.69 8.26 -18.77
CA TYR A 29 7.86 8.28 -17.90
C TYR A 29 7.50 8.45 -16.42
N LEU A 30 6.20 8.51 -16.10
CA LEU A 30 5.70 8.71 -14.74
C LEU A 30 5.06 7.43 -14.20
N TYR A 31 5.24 7.20 -12.90
CA TYR A 31 4.61 6.11 -12.16
C TYR A 31 3.54 6.66 -11.24
N HIS A 32 2.36 6.05 -11.27
CA HIS A 32 1.21 6.46 -10.47
C HIS A 32 0.67 5.32 -9.63
N ILE A 33 0.13 5.68 -8.47
CA ILE A 33 -0.56 4.72 -7.61
C ILE A 33 -2.04 4.65 -8.01
N SER A 34 -2.59 3.44 -8.22
CA SER A 34 -4.01 3.21 -8.55
C SER A 34 -4.81 2.65 -7.37
N ASP A 35 -6.12 2.48 -7.56
CA ASP A 35 -6.97 1.69 -6.63
C ASP A 35 -7.09 2.23 -5.19
N PHE A 36 -6.96 3.55 -5.04
CA PHE A 36 -7.31 4.25 -3.80
C PHE A 36 -8.78 4.03 -3.45
N GLY A 37 -9.06 3.69 -2.19
CA GLY A 37 -10.42 3.73 -1.63
C GLY A 37 -11.35 2.59 -2.05
N LEU A 38 -10.84 1.51 -2.67
CA LEU A 38 -11.63 0.30 -2.92
C LEU A 38 -12.03 -0.44 -1.63
N PHE A 39 -11.34 -0.16 -0.52
CA PHE A 39 -11.60 -0.75 0.79
C PHE A 39 -11.95 0.35 1.80
N GLY A 40 -13.26 0.49 2.04
CA GLY A 40 -13.88 1.04 3.26
C GLY A 40 -13.40 2.39 3.78
N SER A 41 -14.29 3.38 3.76
CA SER A 41 -14.14 4.59 4.57
C SER A 41 -13.79 4.22 6.02
N ALA A 42 -12.95 5.02 6.69
CA ALA A 42 -12.52 4.84 8.07
C ALA A 42 -13.66 4.72 9.12
N ASN A 43 -14.93 4.77 8.70
CA ASN A 43 -16.13 4.75 9.51
C ASN A 43 -16.90 3.41 9.49
N GLU A 44 -16.55 2.45 8.63
CA GLU A 44 -17.21 1.14 8.64
C GLU A 44 -16.41 0.18 9.53
N SER A 45 -17.04 -0.19 10.63
CA SER A 45 -16.58 -1.01 11.75
C SER A 45 -16.31 -2.48 11.43
N ASP A 46 -15.85 -2.79 10.23
CA ASP A 46 -15.44 -4.14 9.85
C ASP A 46 -13.92 -4.22 9.91
N ASN A 47 -13.41 -4.97 10.90
CA ASN A 47 -12.00 -5.37 11.07
C ASN A 47 -11.51 -6.27 9.92
N LYS A 48 -11.85 -5.94 8.68
CA LYS A 48 -11.49 -6.71 7.50
C LYS A 48 -10.07 -6.31 7.11
N ILE A 49 -9.16 -7.27 7.25
CA ILE A 49 -7.82 -7.16 6.68
C ILE A 49 -7.98 -7.17 5.15
N CYS A 50 -7.58 -6.07 4.50
CA CYS A 50 -7.63 -5.87 3.05
C CYS A 50 -6.21 -5.61 2.55
N GLY A 51 -5.76 -6.33 1.54
CA GLY A 51 -4.39 -6.18 1.06
C GLY A 51 -3.87 -7.48 0.48
N VAL A 52 -2.75 -7.38 -0.23
CA VAL A 52 -2.02 -8.54 -0.73
C VAL A 52 -0.91 -8.88 0.27
N LEU A 53 -0.97 -10.05 0.91
CA LEU A 53 0.22 -10.63 1.58
C LEU A 53 1.28 -10.80 0.47
N PRO A 54 2.48 -10.17 0.51
CA PRO A 54 3.36 -9.72 1.61
C PRO A 54 3.27 -8.26 2.10
N TYR A 55 2.52 -7.42 1.40
CA TYR A 55 2.60 -5.95 1.54
C TYR A 55 1.87 -5.42 2.77
N ILE A 56 1.15 -6.27 3.50
CA ILE A 56 0.38 -5.89 4.69
C ILE A 56 1.30 -5.70 5.88
N ALA A 57 1.21 -4.54 6.53
CA ALA A 57 2.01 -4.20 7.70
C ALA A 57 1.70 -5.11 8.90
N PRO A 58 2.70 -5.44 9.74
CA PRO A 58 2.52 -6.37 10.86
C PRO A 58 1.49 -5.90 11.88
N GLU A 59 1.38 -4.59 12.13
CA GLU A 59 0.37 -4.02 13.02
C GLU A 59 -1.06 -4.31 12.53
N VAL A 60 -1.26 -4.31 11.22
CA VAL A 60 -2.55 -4.61 10.60
C VAL A 60 -2.87 -6.09 10.71
N LEU A 61 -1.88 -6.96 10.53
CA LEU A 61 -2.05 -8.42 10.67
C LEU A 61 -2.46 -8.83 12.09
N ILE A 62 -2.11 -8.04 13.10
CA ILE A 62 -2.54 -8.25 14.50
C ILE A 62 -3.82 -7.48 14.85
N GLY A 63 -4.54 -6.96 13.85
CA GLY A 63 -5.84 -6.32 14.01
C GLY A 63 -5.80 -4.86 14.43
N LYS A 64 -4.66 -4.17 14.34
CA LYS A 64 -4.64 -2.71 14.51
C LYS A 64 -5.13 -2.02 13.23
N PRO A 65 -5.67 -0.78 13.34
CA PRO A 65 -6.14 -0.04 12.17
C PRO A 65 -5.01 0.26 11.17
N TYR A 66 -5.38 0.40 9.90
CA TYR A 66 -4.50 0.96 8.88
C TYR A 66 -4.14 2.41 9.22
N THR A 67 -2.90 2.78 8.95
CA THR A 67 -2.39 4.14 9.14
C THR A 67 -1.50 4.53 7.96
N SER A 68 -1.10 5.79 7.84
CA SER A 68 -0.09 6.18 6.86
C SER A 68 1.18 5.33 6.97
N SER A 69 1.57 4.92 8.19
CA SER A 69 2.73 4.04 8.42
C SER A 69 2.56 2.65 7.80
N SER A 70 1.35 2.12 7.71
CA SER A 70 1.14 0.81 7.07
C SER A 70 1.36 0.88 5.56
N ASP A 71 1.01 1.98 4.89
CA ASP A 71 1.36 2.16 3.47
C ASP A 71 2.87 2.33 3.26
N ILE A 72 3.57 2.96 4.22
CA ILE A 72 5.04 3.09 4.18
C ILE A 72 5.72 1.72 4.32
N TYR A 73 5.18 0.83 5.15
CA TYR A 73 5.63 -0.56 5.19
C TYR A 73 5.48 -1.22 3.82
N SER A 74 4.30 -1.12 3.20
CA SER A 74 4.05 -1.66 1.87
C SER A 74 5.02 -1.11 0.81
N PHE A 75 5.29 0.20 0.85
CA PHE A 75 6.32 0.82 0.00
C PHE A 75 7.69 0.19 0.21
N GLY A 76 8.09 -0.06 1.46
CA GLY A 76 9.33 -0.77 1.80
C GLY A 76 9.41 -2.15 1.16
N VAL A 77 8.32 -2.92 1.21
CA VAL A 77 8.24 -4.25 0.56
C VAL A 77 8.39 -4.14 -0.96
N ILE A 78 7.79 -3.13 -1.60
CA ILE A 78 7.98 -2.85 -3.04
C ILE A 78 9.44 -2.51 -3.34
N MET A 79 10.12 -1.71 -2.51
CA MET A 79 11.54 -1.42 -2.71
C MET A 79 12.41 -2.68 -2.61
N VAL A 80 12.09 -3.61 -1.71
CA VAL A 80 12.77 -4.90 -1.62
C VAL A 80 12.54 -5.72 -2.90
N GLU A 81 11.30 -5.83 -3.38
CA GLU A 81 10.97 -6.50 -4.64
C GLU A 81 11.78 -5.93 -5.82
N LEU A 82 11.79 -4.60 -5.97
CA LEU A 82 12.54 -3.93 -7.04
C LEU A 82 14.06 -4.15 -6.92
N SER A 83 14.60 -4.12 -5.70
CA SER A 83 16.04 -4.28 -5.48
C SER A 83 16.52 -5.73 -5.67
N SER A 84 15.66 -6.70 -5.36
CA SER A 84 15.98 -8.12 -5.48
C SER A 84 15.65 -8.69 -6.86
N GLY A 85 14.70 -8.08 -7.57
CA GLY A 85 14.14 -8.61 -8.82
C GLY A 85 13.17 -9.78 -8.61
N TYR A 86 12.85 -10.12 -7.36
CA TYR A 86 11.95 -11.22 -7.00
C TYR A 86 10.72 -10.70 -6.25
N PRO A 87 9.54 -11.29 -6.47
CA PRO A 87 8.36 -10.96 -5.68
C PRO A 87 8.63 -11.29 -4.21
N PRO A 88 8.05 -10.55 -3.25
CA PRO A 88 8.30 -10.81 -1.85
C PRO A 88 7.63 -12.16 -1.46
N PHE A 89 8.39 -12.99 -0.73
CA PHE A 89 8.13 -14.43 -0.50
C PHE A 89 8.29 -15.35 -1.72
N HIS A 90 9.20 -15.05 -2.64
CA HIS A 90 9.71 -16.04 -3.58
C HIS A 90 10.49 -17.12 -2.82
N ASN A 91 10.04 -18.38 -2.89
CA ASN A 91 10.78 -19.57 -2.43
C ASN A 91 11.48 -20.22 -3.62
#